data_AF-A0A851LX53-F1
#
_entry.id   AF-A0A851LX53-F1
#
_cell.length_a   1.000
_cell.length_b   1.000
_cell.length_c   1.000
_cell.angle_alpha   90.00
_cell.angle_beta   90.00
_cell.angle_gamma   90.00
#
_symmetry.space_group_name_H-M   'P 1'
#
loop_
_entity.id
_entity.type
_entity.pdbx_description
1 polymer ?
#
loop_
_entity_poly.entity_id
_entity_poly.type
_entity_poly.pdbx_seq_one_letter_code
_entity_poly.pdbx_strand_id
1 'polypeptide(L)'
;IVCQACSSNKHGLDYMKNQPARVCDHCFRELQKQDNQCTPKSGSPVNHKSPSSALSTVLHSIPSGRKQKKIPAALKEVSANTEDSTMSGYLHRSKGSKKPWKHLWFVIKNKVLYTYAASEDVAALESQPLLGFTVSEVKDENSESRVFHLLHKNTLFYIFKADDPHSAQK
;
A
#
# COMPACT_ATOMS: atom_id res chain seq x y z
N ILE A 1 -21.37 3.39 10.53
CA ILE A 1 -20.20 4.23 10.90
C ILE A 1 -19.29 3.37 11.76
N VAL A 2 -18.21 2.83 11.21
CA VAL A 2 -17.27 1.96 11.96
C VAL A 2 -16.18 2.84 12.52
N CYS A 3 -16.11 2.95 13.85
CA CYS A 3 -15.14 3.79 14.53
C CYS A 3 -13.81 3.04 14.62
N GLN A 4 -12.85 3.39 13.76
CA GLN A 4 -11.61 2.61 13.57
C GLN A 4 -10.44 3.08 14.47
N ALA A 5 -10.64 4.06 15.35
CA ALA A 5 -9.60 4.53 16.27
C ALA A 5 -9.45 3.58 17.47
N CYS A 6 -8.27 2.96 17.59
CA CYS A 6 -7.60 2.30 18.73
C CYS A 6 -8.40 1.56 19.82
N SER A 7 -9.67 1.20 19.63
CA SER A 7 -10.41 0.43 20.63
C SER A 7 -10.24 -1.08 20.42
N SER A 8 -10.06 -1.82 21.50
CA SER A 8 -10.06 -3.29 21.51
C SER A 8 -11.47 -3.88 21.53
N ASN A 9 -12.50 -3.05 21.65
CA ASN A 9 -13.89 -3.48 21.79
C ASN A 9 -14.49 -3.96 20.47
N LYS A 10 -15.20 -5.08 20.53
CA LYS A 10 -15.89 -5.71 19.41
C LYS A 10 -17.35 -5.91 19.79
N HIS A 11 -18.26 -5.52 18.90
CA HIS A 11 -19.69 -5.74 19.11
C HIS A 11 -20.37 -6.20 17.83
N GLY A 12 -21.43 -6.99 17.98
CA GLY A 12 -22.28 -7.40 16.87
C GLY A 12 -23.05 -6.21 16.32
N LEU A 13 -23.04 -6.05 15.00
CA LEU A 13 -23.78 -5.00 14.31
C LEU A 13 -24.84 -5.62 13.41
N ASP A 14 -26.09 -5.16 13.51
CA ASP A 14 -27.23 -5.77 12.80
C ASP A 14 -27.07 -5.75 11.27
N TYR A 15 -26.56 -4.64 10.72
CA TYR A 15 -26.29 -4.53 9.29
C TYR A 15 -25.18 -5.49 8.81
N MET A 16 -24.39 -6.03 9.73
CA MET A 16 -23.40 -7.07 9.48
C MET A 16 -23.90 -8.46 9.87
N LYS A 17 -25.22 -8.67 9.97
CA LYS A 17 -25.83 -9.93 10.43
C LYS A 17 -25.32 -10.34 11.81
N ASN A 18 -25.22 -9.36 12.70
CA ASN A 18 -24.71 -9.53 14.06
C ASN A 18 -23.26 -10.06 14.14
N GLN A 19 -22.47 -9.88 13.08
CA GLN A 19 -21.05 -10.21 13.08
C GLN A 19 -20.24 -9.19 13.90
N PRO A 20 -19.23 -9.63 14.68
CA PRO A 20 -18.47 -8.77 15.57
C PRO A 20 -17.54 -7.83 14.79
N ALA A 21 -17.81 -6.54 14.86
CA ALA A 21 -17.00 -5.48 14.28
C ALA A 21 -16.36 -4.62 15.37
N ARG A 22 -15.18 -4.05 15.07
CA ARG A 22 -14.49 -3.15 15.99
C ARG A 22 -15.26 -1.83 16.09
N VAL A 23 -15.54 -1.40 17.32
CA VAL A 23 -16.25 -0.16 17.63
C VAL A 23 -15.44 0.61 18.68
N CYS A 24 -15.57 1.94 18.73
CA CYS A 24 -14.91 2.73 19.77
C CYS A 24 -15.59 2.50 21.13
N ASP A 25 -14.93 2.92 22.22
CA ASP A 25 -15.45 2.72 23.58
C ASP A 25 -16.80 3.41 23.81
N HIS A 26 -17.03 4.54 23.16
CA HIS A 26 -18.31 5.24 23.19
C HIS A 26 -19.42 4.40 22.53
N CYS A 27 -19.20 3.92 21.30
CA CYS A 27 -20.15 3.08 20.58
C CYS A 27 -20.40 1.74 21.28
N PHE A 28 -19.37 1.15 21.90
CA PHE A 28 -19.50 -0.11 22.63
C PHE A 28 -20.48 0.00 23.79
N ARG A 29 -20.36 1.06 24.61
CA ARG A 29 -21.28 1.31 25.73
C ARG A 29 -22.71 1.52 25.27
N GLU A 30 -22.90 2.22 24.16
CA GLU A 30 -24.25 2.52 23.66
C GLU A 30 -24.93 1.27 23.08
N LEU A 31 -24.17 0.44 22.36
CA LEU A 31 -24.68 -0.82 21.82
C LEU A 31 -24.96 -1.86 22.92
N GLN A 32 -24.18 -1.89 24.01
CA GLN A 32 -24.50 -2.74 25.17
C GLN A 32 -25.80 -2.35 25.87
N LYS A 33 -26.14 -1.06 25.92
CA LYS A 33 -27.41 -0.62 26.51
C LYS A 33 -28.63 -1.04 25.68
N GLN A 34 -28.47 -1.16 24.36
CA GLN A 34 -29.53 -1.62 23.47
C GLN A 34 -29.79 -3.12 23.62
N ASP A 35 -28.75 -3.92 23.80
CA ASP A 35 -28.88 -5.37 24.08
C ASP A 35 -29.65 -5.62 25.39
N ASN A 36 -29.40 -4.79 26.41
CA ASN A 36 -30.07 -4.87 27.71
C ASN A 36 -31.50 -4.30 27.74
N GLN A 37 -32.02 -3.72 26.64
CA GLN A 37 -33.38 -3.17 26.56
C GLN A 37 -34.34 -3.98 25.67
N CYS A 38 -33.97 -5.18 25.23
CA CYS A 38 -34.89 -6.09 24.53
C CYS A 38 -35.53 -7.10 25.49
N THR A 39 -36.70 -6.76 26.03
CA THR A 39 -37.67 -7.73 26.54
C THR A 39 -38.16 -8.64 25.40
N PRO A 40 -38.31 -9.96 25.61
CA PRO A 40 -38.67 -10.91 24.55
C PRO A 40 -40.17 -10.86 24.25
N LYS A 41 -40.55 -10.71 22.97
CA LYS A 41 -41.89 -11.06 22.47
C LYS A 41 -41.81 -12.27 21.53
N SER A 42 -42.14 -13.41 22.13
CA SER A 42 -42.85 -14.61 21.63
C SER A 42 -42.94 -14.89 20.13
N GLY A 43 -42.55 -16.12 19.76
CA GLY A 43 -42.91 -16.80 18.50
C GLY A 43 -42.11 -18.08 18.23
N SER A 44 -42.35 -19.15 18.99
CA SER A 44 -41.83 -20.53 18.81
C SER A 44 -42.53 -21.27 17.64
N PRO A 45 -42.26 -22.57 17.34
CA PRO A 45 -41.03 -23.41 17.43
C PRO A 45 -40.75 -24.18 16.10
N VAL A 46 -39.61 -24.89 15.97
CA VAL A 46 -39.55 -26.31 15.55
C VAL A 46 -38.12 -26.86 15.73
N ASN A 47 -38.07 -27.99 16.44
CA ASN A 47 -36.96 -28.91 16.66
C ASN A 47 -36.21 -29.28 15.37
N HIS A 48 -34.89 -29.49 15.46
CA HIS A 48 -34.27 -30.77 15.08
C HIS A 48 -32.99 -31.00 15.89
N LYS A 49 -32.89 -32.22 16.45
CA LYS A 49 -31.80 -32.71 17.30
C LYS A 49 -30.78 -33.51 16.48
N SER A 50 -29.50 -33.32 16.84
CA SER A 50 -28.37 -34.30 16.84
C SER A 50 -27.72 -34.72 15.51
N PRO A 51 -26.51 -35.34 15.49
CA PRO A 51 -25.40 -35.40 16.46
C PRO A 51 -23.98 -35.17 15.86
N SER A 52 -22.99 -35.13 16.75
CA SER A 52 -21.51 -35.26 16.60
C SER A 52 -20.93 -35.92 15.33
N SER A 53 -19.83 -35.37 14.78
CA SER A 53 -18.61 -36.11 14.38
C SER A 53 -17.59 -35.25 13.58
N ALA A 54 -16.31 -35.54 13.82
CA ALA A 54 -15.16 -35.43 12.93
C ALA A 54 -14.29 -34.15 12.95
N LEU A 55 -13.13 -34.36 13.59
CA LEU A 55 -11.85 -33.68 13.39
C LEU A 55 -11.50 -33.56 11.90
N SER A 56 -11.00 -32.41 11.47
CA SER A 56 -10.09 -32.34 10.32
C SER A 56 -9.25 -31.07 10.38
N THR A 57 -7.99 -31.28 10.70
CA THR A 57 -6.87 -30.37 10.54
C THR A 57 -6.72 -29.97 9.09
N VAL A 58 -7.01 -28.71 8.75
CA VAL A 58 -6.34 -28.07 7.61
C VAL A 58 -5.95 -26.65 7.99
N LEU A 59 -4.69 -26.53 8.42
CA LEU A 59 -3.95 -25.27 8.42
C LEU A 59 -3.84 -24.82 6.96
N HIS A 60 -4.83 -24.07 6.47
CA HIS A 60 -4.63 -23.26 5.28
C HIS A 60 -3.83 -22.03 5.67
N SER A 61 -2.52 -22.21 5.61
CA SER A 61 -1.49 -21.19 5.49
C SER A 61 -1.92 -20.17 4.43
N ILE A 62 -2.57 -19.08 4.85
CA ILE A 62 -2.77 -17.92 3.97
C ILE A 62 -1.36 -17.36 3.74
N PRO A 63 -0.80 -17.41 2.53
CA PRO A 63 0.44 -16.70 2.27
C PRO A 63 0.14 -15.24 2.55
N SER A 64 0.99 -14.58 3.32
CA SER A 64 0.95 -13.14 3.55
C SER A 64 0.79 -12.42 2.21
N GLY A 65 -0.47 -12.11 1.88
CA GLY A 65 -0.85 -11.25 0.79
C GLY A 65 -0.26 -9.91 1.13
N ARG A 66 0.87 -9.61 0.49
CA ARG A 66 1.53 -8.31 0.51
C ARG A 66 0.43 -7.28 0.30
N LYS A 67 0.03 -6.59 1.38
CA LYS A 67 -0.94 -5.50 1.35
C LYS A 67 -0.38 -4.46 0.38
N GLN A 68 -0.76 -4.55 -0.90
CA GLN A 68 -0.54 -3.48 -1.83
C GLN A 68 -1.33 -2.31 -1.25
N LYS A 69 -0.62 -1.31 -0.75
CA LYS A 69 -1.19 -0.01 -0.45
C LYS A 69 -1.90 0.41 -1.74
N LYS A 70 -3.25 0.36 -1.76
CA LYS A 70 -4.04 0.80 -2.90
C LYS A 70 -3.80 2.29 -3.06
N ILE A 71 -2.89 2.62 -3.95
CA ILE A 71 -2.67 3.99 -4.42
C ILE A 71 -3.99 4.41 -5.10
N PRO A 72 -4.58 5.57 -4.75
CA PRO A 72 -5.80 6.03 -5.40
C PRO A 72 -5.65 6.06 -6.92
N ALA A 73 -6.61 5.45 -7.63
CA ALA A 73 -6.59 5.31 -9.09
C ALA A 73 -6.46 6.65 -9.84
N ALA A 74 -6.89 7.75 -9.21
CA ALA A 74 -6.85 9.09 -9.77
C ALA A 74 -5.44 9.67 -10.04
N LEU A 75 -4.37 9.01 -9.57
CA LEU A 75 -2.97 9.43 -9.83
C LEU A 75 -2.26 8.53 -10.86
N LYS A 76 -2.96 7.57 -11.48
CA LYS A 76 -2.34 6.56 -12.34
C LYS A 76 -2.33 6.92 -13.82
N GLU A 77 -3.30 7.67 -14.31
CA GLU A 77 -3.37 8.13 -15.70
C GLU A 77 -2.65 9.47 -15.85
N VAL A 78 -1.32 9.40 -15.90
CA VAL A 78 -0.46 10.50 -16.30
C VAL A 78 0.36 9.94 -17.45
N SER A 79 0.31 10.59 -18.62
CA SER A 79 1.12 10.17 -19.76
C SER A 79 2.61 10.34 -19.44
N ALA A 80 3.41 9.35 -19.83
CA ALA A 80 4.86 9.39 -19.74
C ALA A 80 5.49 10.51 -20.59
N ASN A 81 4.79 11.01 -21.60
CA ASN A 81 5.28 12.05 -22.52
C ASN A 81 4.49 13.36 -22.33
N THR A 82 4.68 13.99 -21.17
CA THR A 82 4.00 15.23 -20.80
C THR A 82 4.91 16.44 -20.99
N GLU A 83 4.41 17.45 -21.72
CA GLU A 83 5.13 18.69 -22.02
C GLU A 83 5.45 19.54 -20.78
N ASP A 84 4.72 19.34 -19.69
CA ASP A 84 4.89 20.04 -18.40
C ASP A 84 5.73 19.23 -17.38
N SER A 85 6.44 18.20 -17.83
CA SER A 85 7.39 17.47 -16.98
C SER A 85 8.69 18.27 -16.77
N THR A 86 9.25 18.23 -15.56
CA THR A 86 10.50 18.92 -15.24
C THR A 86 11.71 18.11 -15.68
N MET A 87 11.62 16.78 -15.58
CA MET A 87 12.62 15.87 -16.11
C MET A 87 11.97 14.53 -16.43
N SER A 88 12.49 13.90 -17.48
CA SER A 88 12.13 12.54 -17.86
C SER A 88 13.34 11.83 -18.44
N GLY A 89 13.37 10.51 -18.34
CA GLY A 89 14.50 9.72 -18.82
C GLY A 89 14.42 8.25 -18.45
N TYR A 90 15.16 7.45 -19.22
CA TYR A 90 15.43 6.07 -18.91
C TYR A 90 16.53 5.97 -17.85
N LEU A 91 16.27 5.17 -16.82
CA LEU A 91 17.26 4.87 -15.79
C LEU A 91 17.16 3.40 -15.39
N HIS A 92 18.28 2.86 -14.92
CA HIS A 92 18.29 1.59 -14.21
C HIS A 92 18.02 1.83 -12.73
N ARG A 93 17.01 1.16 -12.17
CA ARG A 93 16.66 1.24 -10.76
C ARG A 93 16.84 -0.09 -10.04
N SER A 94 17.45 -0.05 -8.87
CA SER A 94 17.44 -1.16 -7.91
C SER A 94 16.80 -0.73 -6.58
N LYS A 95 15.96 -1.61 -6.01
CA LYS A 95 15.28 -1.41 -4.71
C LYS A 95 16.17 -1.90 -3.55
N GLY A 96 17.44 -1.52 -3.57
CA GLY A 96 18.48 -1.92 -2.61
C GLY A 96 19.54 -2.85 -3.22
N SER A 97 20.72 -2.90 -2.61
CA SER A 97 21.93 -3.51 -3.20
C SER A 97 21.81 -4.96 -3.68
N LYS A 98 20.95 -5.77 -3.06
CA LYS A 98 20.75 -7.19 -3.43
C LYS A 98 19.60 -7.42 -4.42
N LYS A 99 18.92 -6.36 -4.87
CA LYS A 99 17.80 -6.47 -5.81
C LYS A 99 18.28 -6.30 -7.24
N PRO A 100 17.66 -7.02 -8.21
CA PRO A 100 18.00 -6.87 -9.61
C PRO A 100 17.69 -5.46 -10.08
N TRP A 101 18.53 -4.97 -10.99
CA TRP A 101 18.30 -3.72 -11.70
C TRP A 101 17.14 -3.88 -12.68
N LYS A 102 16.37 -2.81 -12.86
CA LYS A 102 15.33 -2.71 -13.88
C LYS A 102 15.51 -1.44 -14.68
N HIS A 103 15.50 -1.59 -16.00
CA HIS A 103 15.45 -0.46 -16.91
C HIS A 103 14.01 0.03 -17.01
N LEU A 104 13.76 1.29 -16.63
CA LEU A 104 12.43 1.87 -16.52
C LEU A 104 12.46 3.33 -16.96
N TRP A 105 11.31 3.86 -17.36
CA TRP A 105 11.14 5.27 -17.68
C TRP A 105 10.65 6.04 -16.46
N PHE A 106 11.31 7.14 -16.13
CA PHE A 106 10.99 7.98 -14.99
C PHE A 106 10.57 9.36 -15.46
N VAL A 107 9.56 9.94 -14.80
CA VAL A 107 9.11 11.31 -15.04
C VAL A 107 8.93 12.01 -13.72
N ILE A 108 9.50 13.20 -13.57
CA ILE A 108 9.21 14.09 -12.45
C ILE A 108 8.28 15.20 -12.94
N LYS A 109 7.10 15.26 -12.33
CA LYS A 109 6.08 16.26 -12.59
C LYS A 109 5.41 16.64 -11.27
N ASN A 110 5.20 17.93 -11.04
CA ASN A 110 4.53 18.45 -9.84
C ASN A 110 5.13 17.91 -8.52
N LYS A 111 6.46 17.79 -8.43
CA LYS A 111 7.19 17.25 -7.26
C LYS A 111 6.83 15.79 -6.93
N VAL A 112 6.38 15.03 -7.92
CA VAL A 112 6.10 13.59 -7.83
C VAL A 112 6.95 12.87 -8.88
N LEU A 113 7.58 11.77 -8.45
CA LEU A 113 8.27 10.83 -9.33
C LEU A 113 7.29 9.76 -9.78
N TYR A 114 7.10 9.66 -11.09
CA TYR A 114 6.33 8.61 -11.75
C TYR A 114 7.29 7.59 -12.38
N THR A 115 6.91 6.32 -12.31
CA THR A 115 7.68 5.20 -12.90
C THR A 115 6.81 4.46 -13.90
N TYR A 116 7.33 4.25 -15.10
CA TYR A 116 6.67 3.57 -16.22
C TYR A 116 7.50 2.39 -16.70
N ALA A 117 6.88 1.47 -17.45
CA ALA A 117 7.63 0.41 -18.12
C ALA A 117 8.30 0.96 -19.38
N ALA A 118 7.61 1.85 -20.10
CA ALA A 118 8.09 2.48 -21.33
C ALA A 118 7.69 3.97 -21.40
N SER A 119 8.32 4.70 -22.32
CA SER A 119 8.10 6.15 -22.55
C SER A 119 6.74 6.51 -23.15
N GLU A 120 6.09 5.56 -23.79
CA GLU A 120 4.79 5.67 -24.44
C GLU A 120 3.62 5.29 -23.52
N ASP A 121 3.91 4.78 -22.32
CA ASP A 121 2.88 4.36 -21.38
C ASP A 121 2.02 5.55 -20.92
N VAL A 122 0.70 5.34 -20.94
CA VAL A 122 -0.28 6.33 -20.47
C VAL A 122 -0.56 6.24 -18.96
N ALA A 123 -0.05 5.18 -18.31
CA ALA A 123 -0.31 4.91 -16.92
C ALA A 123 0.94 4.50 -16.14
N ALA A 124 1.19 5.20 -15.04
CA ALA A 124 2.35 4.92 -14.20
C ALA A 124 2.17 3.61 -13.43
N LEU A 125 3.25 2.84 -13.31
CA LEU A 125 3.34 1.67 -12.43
C LEU A 125 3.35 2.10 -10.96
N GLU A 126 4.10 3.17 -10.67
CA GLU A 126 4.29 3.72 -9.32
C GLU A 126 4.31 5.24 -9.37
N SER A 127 3.74 5.88 -8.35
CA SER A 127 3.85 7.32 -8.10
C SER A 127 4.38 7.56 -6.69
N GLN A 128 5.36 8.46 -6.57
CA GLN A 128 6.05 8.74 -5.32
C GLN A 128 6.23 10.25 -5.14
N PRO A 129 5.57 10.89 -4.16
CA PRO A 129 5.86 12.27 -3.79
C PRO A 129 7.33 12.40 -3.36
N LEU A 130 8.00 13.47 -3.78
CA LEU A 130 9.42 13.70 -3.52
C LEU A 130 9.69 14.56 -2.28
N LEU A 131 8.64 15.04 -1.60
CA LEU A 131 8.83 15.81 -0.37
C LEU A 131 9.53 14.95 0.71
N GLY A 132 10.66 15.42 1.20
CA GLY A 132 11.49 14.72 2.20
C GLY A 132 12.45 13.68 1.62
N PHE A 133 12.55 13.59 0.30
CA PHE A 133 13.58 12.81 -0.38
C PHE A 133 14.82 13.66 -0.69
N THR A 134 15.97 13.03 -0.64
CA THR A 134 17.27 13.63 -1.00
C THR A 134 18.04 12.72 -1.93
N VAL A 135 18.88 13.30 -2.78
CA VAL A 135 19.78 12.56 -3.67
C VAL A 135 21.20 12.64 -3.10
N SER A 136 21.92 11.52 -3.10
CA SER A 136 23.33 11.44 -2.75
C SER A 136 24.10 10.80 -3.89
N GLU A 137 25.18 11.43 -4.31
CA GLU A 137 26.14 10.83 -5.22
C GLU A 137 26.94 9.74 -4.49
N VAL A 138 27.30 8.69 -5.22
CA VAL A 138 28.19 7.64 -4.73
C VAL A 138 29.60 7.96 -5.21
N LYS A 139 30.42 8.54 -4.32
CA LYS A 139 31.84 8.80 -4.57
C LYS A 139 32.67 7.59 -4.17
N ASP A 140 32.71 6.59 -5.03
CA ASP A 140 33.60 5.45 -4.88
C ASP A 140 34.51 5.42 -6.11
N GLU A 141 35.82 5.21 -5.92
CA GLU A 141 36.80 5.18 -7.03
C GLU A 141 36.48 4.12 -8.09
N ASN A 142 35.69 3.10 -7.72
CA ASN A 142 35.25 2.02 -8.61
C ASN A 142 33.75 2.08 -8.91
N SER A 143 33.02 3.02 -8.33
CA SER A 143 31.63 3.27 -8.69
C SER A 143 31.63 4.05 -9.99
N GLU A 144 31.09 3.45 -11.04
CA GLU A 144 30.79 4.17 -12.27
C GLU A 144 30.08 5.48 -11.88
N SER A 145 30.60 6.64 -12.31
CA SER A 145 30.15 8.00 -11.97
C SER A 145 28.70 8.33 -12.36
N ARG A 146 27.90 7.30 -12.63
CA ARG A 146 26.54 7.27 -13.12
C ARG A 146 25.54 6.75 -12.08
N VAL A 147 26.01 6.34 -10.89
CA VAL A 147 25.19 5.77 -9.82
C VAL A 147 24.91 6.79 -8.73
N PHE A 148 23.64 6.93 -8.35
CA PHE A 148 23.20 7.81 -7.27
C PHE A 148 22.12 7.17 -6.40
N HIS A 149 22.04 7.62 -5.17
CA HIS A 149 21.10 7.12 -4.17
C HIS A 149 19.96 8.12 -3.97
N LEU A 150 18.74 7.59 -3.96
CA LEU A 150 17.57 8.31 -3.49
C LEU A 150 17.29 7.88 -2.06
N LEU A 151 17.33 8.83 -1.13
CA LEU A 151 17.14 8.60 0.29
C LEU A 151 15.87 9.28 0.78
N HIS A 152 15.22 8.71 1.78
CA HIS A 152 14.16 9.36 2.53
C HIS A 152 14.51 9.28 4.02
N LYS A 153 14.64 10.44 4.66
CA LYS A 153 15.09 10.53 6.07
C LYS A 153 16.40 9.73 6.31
N ASN A 154 17.38 9.94 5.44
CA ASN A 154 18.69 9.25 5.42
C ASN A 154 18.64 7.72 5.27
N THR A 155 17.48 7.14 4.94
CA THR A 155 17.35 5.72 4.63
C THR A 155 17.39 5.53 3.11
N LEU A 156 18.25 4.64 2.62
CA LEU A 156 18.34 4.30 1.20
C LEU A 156 16.99 3.75 0.71
N PHE A 157 16.38 4.46 -0.24
CA PHE A 157 15.10 4.08 -0.83
C PHE A 157 15.32 3.35 -2.16
N TYR A 158 16.02 4.01 -3.10
CA TYR A 158 16.41 3.45 -4.39
C TYR A 158 17.88 3.74 -4.71
N ILE A 159 18.46 2.86 -5.52
CA ILE A 159 19.72 3.08 -6.21
C ILE A 159 19.36 3.27 -7.68
N PHE A 160 19.80 4.38 -8.26
CA PHE A 160 19.66 4.67 -9.67
C PHE A 160 21.01 4.61 -10.36
N LYS A 161 21.00 4.16 -11.61
CA LYS A 161 22.15 4.16 -12.50
C LYS A 161 21.70 4.72 -13.84
N ALA A 162 22.39 5.77 -14.31
CA ALA A 162 22.21 6.33 -15.63
C ALA A 162 23.10 5.60 -16.65
N ASP A 163 22.76 5.73 -17.94
CA ASP A 163 23.56 5.12 -19.01
C ASP A 163 24.80 5.97 -19.33
N ASP A 164 24.74 7.28 -19.13
CA ASP A 164 25.83 8.21 -19.33
C ASP A 164 26.01 9.18 -18.13
N PRO A 165 27.21 9.75 -17.92
CA PRO A 165 27.45 10.66 -16.79
C PRO A 165 26.67 11.97 -16.86
N HIS A 166 26.36 12.45 -18.07
CA HIS A 166 25.64 13.71 -18.24
C HIS A 166 24.17 13.57 -17.83
N SER A 167 23.52 12.45 -18.18
CA SER A 167 22.16 12.15 -17.70
C SER A 167 22.09 11.87 -16.21
N ALA A 168 23.19 11.42 -15.58
CA ALA A 168 23.26 11.29 -14.12
C ALA A 168 23.26 12.63 -13.38
N GLN A 169 23.82 13.69 -14.00
CA GLN A 169 23.98 15.01 -13.38
C GLN A 169 22.75 15.93 -13.57
N LYS A 170 21.95 15.66 -14.61
CA LYS A 170 20.74 16.41 -14.94
C LYS A 170 19.67 16.32 -13.85
#